data_AF-A0A527JEE5-F1
#
_entry.id   AF-A0A527JEE5-F1
#
_cell.length_a   1.000
_cell.length_b   1.000
_cell.length_c   1.000
_cell.angle_alpha   90.00
_cell.angle_beta   90.00
_cell.angle_gamma   90.00
#
_symmetry.space_group_name_H-M   'P 1'
#
loop_
_entity.id
_entity.type
_entity.pdbx_description
1 polymer ?
#
loop_
_entity_poly.entity_id
_entity_poly.type
_entity_poly.pdbx_seq_one_letter_code
_entity_poly.pdbx_strand_id
1 'polypeptide(L)' 'QREVLMLIGVLGVSYEETAEICGCAVGTVKSRLNRARASVLEYLGESSLQTLVERRNHLSAAQGNFAVDRRR' A
#
# COMPACT_ATOMS: atom_id res chain seq x y z
N GLN A 1 -11.54 -4.50 2.36
CA GLN A 1 -10.25 -4.85 1.71
C GLN A 1 -9.75 -3.70 0.83
N ARG A 2 -10.59 -3.16 -0.08
CA ARG A 2 -10.25 -2.09 -1.03
C ARG A 2 -9.61 -0.84 -0.42
N GLU A 3 -10.14 -0.37 0.70
CA GLU A 3 -9.67 0.86 1.37
C GLU A 3 -8.19 0.76 1.79
N VAL A 4 -7.80 -0.37 2.38
CA VAL A 4 -6.39 -0.65 2.76
C VAL A 4 -5.46 -0.69 1.55
N LEU A 5 -5.95 -1.23 0.42
CA LEU A 5 -5.17 -1.27 -0.82
C LEU A 5 -4.96 0.13 -1.40
N MET A 6 -5.97 1.00 -1.35
CA MET A 6 -5.84 2.40 -1.78
C MET A 6 -4.84 3.15 -0.90
N LEU A 7 -4.97 3.07 0.42
CA LEU A 7 -4.10 3.78 1.36
C LEU A 7 -2.64 3.38 1.20
N ILE A 8 -2.34 2.08 1.16
CA ILE A 8 -0.95 1.61 1.14
C ILE A 8 -0.40 1.51 -0.28
N GLY A 9 -1.18 0.94 -1.19
CA GLY A 9 -0.71 0.61 -2.55
C GLY A 9 -0.73 1.79 -3.51
N VAL A 10 -1.61 2.76 -3.30
CA VAL A 10 -1.76 3.93 -4.20
C VAL A 10 -1.26 5.20 -3.53
N LEU A 11 -1.69 5.46 -2.29
CA LEU A 11 -1.37 6.70 -1.58
C LEU A 11 -0.04 6.63 -0.80
N GLY A 12 0.55 5.44 -0.65
CA GLY A 12 1.83 5.25 0.04
C GLY A 12 1.78 5.49 1.56
N VAL A 13 0.58 5.44 2.16
CA VAL A 13 0.38 5.58 3.60
C VAL A 13 1.02 4.41 4.35
N SER A 14 1.57 4.67 5.53
CA SER A 14 2.20 3.63 6.36
C SER A 14 1.18 2.60 6.87
N TYR A 15 1.67 1.44 7.33
CA TYR A 15 0.79 0.40 7.90
C TYR A 15 0.16 0.87 9.22
N GLU A 16 0.91 1.61 10.01
CA GLU A 16 0.55 2.16 11.31
C GLU A 16 -0.53 3.22 11.16
N GLU A 17 -0.33 4.20 10.28
CA GLU A 17 -1.31 5.25 10.00
C GLU A 17 -2.57 4.68 9.34
N THR A 18 -2.43 3.69 8.44
CA THR A 18 -3.59 2.98 7.88
C THR A 18 -4.37 2.24 8.98
N ALA A 19 -3.70 1.70 9.99
CA ALA A 19 -4.34 1.01 11.10
C ALA A 19 -5.18 1.98 11.95
N GLU A 20 -4.65 3.19 12.18
CA GLU A 20 -5.36 4.29 12.85
C GLU A 20 -6.58 4.75 12.03
N ILE A 21 -6.40 5.05 10.74
CA ILE A 21 -7.50 5.47 9.84
C ILE A 21 -8.62 4.41 9.79
N CYS A 22 -8.26 3.13 9.68
CA CYS A 22 -9.21 2.03 9.60
C CYS A 22 -9.72 1.53 10.97
N GLY A 23 -9.27 2.13 12.08
CA GLY A 23 -9.66 1.73 13.43
C GLY A 23 -9.41 0.26 13.76
N CYS A 24 -8.27 -0.30 13.34
CA CYS A 24 -7.96 -1.73 13.52
C CYS A 24 -6.49 -1.97 13.83
N ALA A 25 -6.13 -3.17 14.30
CA ALA A 25 -4.72 -3.49 14.57
C ALA A 25 -3.88 -3.59 13.29
N VAL A 26 -2.59 -3.25 13.36
CA VAL A 26 -1.63 -3.34 12.22
C VAL A 26 -1.59 -4.75 11.60
N GLY A 27 -1.69 -5.81 12.41
CA GLY A 27 -1.79 -7.19 11.91
C GLY A 27 -3.03 -7.43 11.05
N THR A 28 -4.15 -6.77 11.38
CA THR A 28 -5.38 -6.80 10.59
C THR A 28 -5.17 -6.12 9.24
N VAL A 29 -4.50 -4.96 9.22
CA VAL A 29 -4.14 -4.25 7.98
C VAL A 29 -3.33 -5.15 7.05
N LYS A 30 -2.28 -5.82 7.54
CA LYS A 30 -1.47 -6.76 6.76
C LYS A 30 -2.31 -7.91 6.19
N SER A 31 -3.17 -8.53 7.00
CA SER A 31 -4.07 -9.59 6.54
C SER A 31 -5.10 -9.10 5.50
N ARG A 32 -5.60 -7.87 5.65
CA ARG A 32 -6.52 -7.24 4.70
C ARG A 32 -5.83 -6.95 3.38
N LEU A 33 -4.62 -6.39 3.43
CA LEU A 33 -3.84 -6.09 2.24
C LEU A 33 -3.50 -7.35 1.45
N ASN A 34 -3.14 -8.45 2.12
CA ASN A 34 -2.87 -9.73 1.46
C ASN A 34 -4.10 -10.23 0.68
N ARG A 35 -5.28 -10.24 1.33
CA ARG A 35 -6.54 -10.62 0.68
C ARG A 35 -6.91 -9.69 -0.46
N ALA A 36 -6.71 -8.38 -0.29
CA ALA A 36 -6.96 -7.40 -1.35
C ALA A 36 -6.11 -7.68 -2.60
N ARG A 37 -4.80 -7.97 -2.42
CA ARG A 37 -3.89 -8.32 -3.51
C ARG A 37 -4.31 -9.61 -4.22
N ALA A 38 -4.69 -10.64 -3.46
CA ALA A 38 -5.19 -11.89 -4.02
C ALA A 38 -6.46 -11.67 -4.88
N SER A 39 -7.42 -10.87 -4.39
CA SER A 39 -8.62 -10.54 -5.16
C SER A 39 -8.32 -9.75 -6.44
N VAL A 40 -7.32 -8.87 -6.42
CA VAL A 40 -6.89 -8.14 -7.62
C VAL A 40 -6.25 -9.09 -8.63
N LEU A 41 -5.39 -10.00 -8.18
CA LEU A 41 -4.79 -11.01 -9.04
C LEU A 41 -5.84 -11.90 -9.71
N GLU A 42 -6.81 -12.38 -8.93
CA GLU A 42 -7.94 -13.18 -9.44
C GLU A 42 -8.73 -12.43 -10.51
N TYR A 43 -8.99 -11.13 -10.29
CA TYR A 43 -9.66 -10.29 -11.28
C TYR A 43 -8.85 -10.12 -12.58
N LEU A 44 -7.52 -10.10 -12.46
CA LEU A 44 -6.61 -10.00 -13.61
C LEU A 44 -6.37 -11.36 -14.31
N GLY A 45 -6.90 -12.46 -13.77
CA GLY A 45 -6.60 -13.81 -14.26
C GLY A 45 -5.15 -14.24 -14.02
N GLU A 46 -4.49 -13.59 -13.05
CA GLU A 46 -3.07 -13.76 -12.75
C GLU A 46 -2.89 -14.56 -11.45
N SER A 47 -1.86 -15.40 -11.38
CA SER A 47 -1.61 -16.26 -10.22
C SER A 47 -0.37 -15.85 -9.43
N SER A 48 0.42 -14.91 -9.96
CA SER A 48 1.72 -14.53 -9.40
C SER A 48 1.67 -13.16 -8.75
N LEU A 49 2.03 -13.09 -7.47
CA LEU A 49 2.22 -11.81 -6.76
C LEU A 49 3.35 -10.95 -7.37
N GLN A 50 4.24 -11.56 -8.17
CA GLN A 50 5.26 -10.81 -8.91
C GLN A 50 4.64 -9.86 -9.93
N THR A 51 3.45 -10.18 -10.46
CA THR A 51 2.71 -9.31 -11.39
C THR A 51 2.30 -7.99 -10.74
N LEU A 52 2.15 -7.94 -9.41
CA LEU A 52 1.81 -6.72 -8.67
C LEU A 52 3.04 -5.90 -8.23
N VAL A 53 4.26 -6.36 -8.52
CA VAL A 53 5.48 -5.62 -8.20
C VAL A 53 5.83 -4.72 -9.38
N GLU A 54 5.50 -3.43 -9.29
CA GLU A 54 6.08 -2.45 -10.20
C GLU A 54 7.61 -2.46 -10.03
N ARG A 55 8.33 -2.75 -11.12
CA ARG A 55 9.79 -2.56 -11.14
C ARG A 55 10.07 -1.08 -10.86
N ARG A 56 10.61 -0.82 -9.68
CA ARG A 56 11.07 0.46 -9.09
C ARG A 56 11.99 1.35 -9.97
N ASN A 57 12.14 1.09 -11.26
CA ASN A 57 13.09 1.79 -12.14
C ASN A 57 12.56 3.05 -12.85
N HIS A 58 11.36 3.55 -12.54
CA HIS A 58 10.80 4.74 -13.22
C HIS A 58 10.50 5.95 -12.33
N LEU A 59 10.85 5.95 -11.03
CA LEU A 59 10.66 7.09 -10.13
C LEU A 59 11.95 7.90 -9.81
N SER A 60 13.04 7.68 -10.55
CA SER A 60 14.25 8.50 -10.42
C SER A 60 14.13 9.80 -11.22
N ALA A 61 13.29 10.75 -10.79
CA ALA A 61 13.39 12.17 -11.21
C ALA A 61 12.48 13.18 -10.49
N ALA A 62 11.66 12.82 -9.50
CA ALA A 62 10.74 13.80 -8.88
C ALA A 62 10.57 13.61 -7.37
N GLN A 63 11.66 13.70 -6.60
CA GLN A 63 11.55 14.05 -5.18
C GLN A 63 11.60 15.57 -5.04
N GLY A 64 10.47 16.21 -5.29
CA GLY A 64 10.20 17.55 -4.82
C GLY A 64 9.88 17.52 -3.33
N ASN A 65 10.56 18.37 -2.56
CA ASN A 65 10.27 18.81 -1.20
C ASN A 65 8.95 18.32 -0.58
N PHE A 66 9.02 17.26 0.21
CA PHE A 66 8.19 17.12 1.40
C PHE A 66 9.12 17.08 2.61
N ALA A 67 9.41 18.28 3.11
CA ALA A 67 9.96 18.45 4.45
C ALA A 67 8.89 17.98 5.44
N VAL A 68 9.01 16.72 5.88
CA VAL A 68 8.37 16.28 7.13
C VAL A 68 9.12 16.98 8.25
N ASP A 69 8.53 18.08 8.72
CA ASP A 69 8.91 18.80 9.92
C ASP A 69 8.87 17.86 11.12
N ARG A 70 10.05 17.34 11.50
CA ARG A 70 10.27 16.64 12.76
C ARG A 70 10.71 17.67 13.81
N ARG A 71 9.77 18.48 14.30
CA ARG A 71 9.88 19.19 15.59
C ARG A 71 8.51 19.52 16.18
N ARG A 72 8.03 18.66 17.09
CA ARG A 72 7.75 18.99 18.50
C ARG A 72 7.47 17.72 19.28
#